data_AF-A0A117KNL5-F1
#
_entry.id   AF-A0A117KNL5-F1
#
_cell.length_a   1.000
_cell.length_b   1.000
_cell.length_c   1.000
_cell.angle_alpha   90.00
_cell.angle_beta   90.00
_cell.angle_gamma   90.00
#
_symmetry.space_group_name_H-M   'P 1'
#
loop_
_entity.id
_entity.type
_entity.pdbx_description
1 polymer ?
#
loop_
_entity_poly.entity_id
_entity_poly.type
_entity_poly.pdbx_seq_one_letter_code
_entity_poly.pdbx_strand_id
1 'polypeptide(L)'
;MSCILLASSNFNLNPKALKYAWELSEELNSKFSILEVMSLSAEKNYLDKIKDKFKKIRWFLEDSMVSITYAEALTLDEYKKNIQKELEIINKYKPIDKAKIPDIYIKQGDIVKEIKEFIIKHRNIVMTILPVYSLGLNSKQVFTLRKDINTPLVVVK
;
A
#
# COMPACT_ATOMS: atom_id res chain seq x y z
N MET A 1 -8.12 -16.32 6.22
CA MET A 1 -6.64 -16.36 6.36
C MET A 1 -6.18 -15.00 6.85
N SER A 2 -5.42 -14.94 7.94
CA SER A 2 -4.91 -13.69 8.54
C SER A 2 -3.97 -12.94 7.57
N CYS A 3 -3.92 -11.62 7.69
CA CYS A 3 -3.14 -10.74 6.82
C CYS A 3 -2.36 -9.70 7.63
N ILE A 4 -1.08 -9.51 7.29
CA ILE A 4 -0.25 -8.38 7.74
C ILE A 4 -0.33 -7.31 6.66
N LEU A 5 -0.69 -6.09 7.05
CA LEU A 5 -0.75 -4.93 6.17
C LEU A 5 0.48 -4.04 6.37
N LEU A 6 1.19 -3.68 5.30
CA LEU A 6 2.15 -2.58 5.29
C LEU A 6 1.53 -1.36 4.64
N ALA A 7 1.52 -0.23 5.34
CA ALA A 7 1.12 1.06 4.75
C ALA A 7 2.32 1.74 4.07
N SER A 8 2.07 2.33 2.90
CA SER A 8 3.02 3.10 2.10
C SER A 8 2.33 4.32 1.49
N SER A 9 3.10 5.29 1.03
CA SER A 9 2.58 6.50 0.40
C SER A 9 3.51 7.06 -0.66
N ASN A 10 2.89 7.54 -1.74
CA ASN A 10 3.52 8.14 -2.91
C ASN A 10 4.70 7.30 -3.45
N PHE A 11 4.55 5.97 -3.46
CA PHE A 11 5.54 4.99 -3.92
C PHE A 11 6.88 5.07 -3.16
N ASN A 12 6.82 5.51 -1.88
CA ASN A 12 7.98 5.64 -1.00
C ASN A 12 8.04 4.50 0.02
N LEU A 13 8.07 3.27 -0.49
CA LEU A 13 8.09 2.07 0.33
C LEU A 13 9.32 2.03 1.23
N ASN A 14 9.12 1.92 2.54
CA ASN A 14 10.22 1.87 3.50
C ASN A 14 10.87 0.48 3.49
N PRO A 15 12.17 0.34 3.15
CA PRO A 15 12.81 -0.97 3.05
C PRO A 15 12.86 -1.75 4.37
N LYS A 16 13.04 -1.06 5.50
CA LYS A 16 13.07 -1.70 6.82
C LYS A 16 11.69 -2.23 7.19
N ALA A 17 10.65 -1.43 6.97
CA ALA A 17 9.27 -1.84 7.24
C ALA A 17 8.81 -2.96 6.29
N LEU A 18 9.22 -2.91 5.02
CA LEU A 18 8.98 -4.00 4.06
C LEU A 18 9.58 -5.31 4.54
N LYS A 19 10.88 -5.30 4.86
CA LYS A 19 11.57 -6.49 5.37
C LYS A 19 10.89 -7.04 6.62
N TYR A 20 10.60 -6.17 7.58
CA TYR A 20 9.94 -6.54 8.83
C TYR A 20 8.54 -7.14 8.60
N ALA A 21 7.70 -6.50 7.77
CA ALA A 21 6.37 -7.00 7.46
C ALA A 21 6.41 -8.38 6.78
N TRP A 22 7.40 -8.58 5.90
CA TRP A 22 7.59 -9.84 5.20
C TRP A 22 8.00 -10.97 6.15
N GLU A 23 9.06 -10.77 6.94
CA GLU A 23 9.56 -11.74 7.92
C GLU A 23 8.45 -12.12 8.91
N LEU A 24 7.73 -11.13 9.43
CA LEU A 24 6.61 -11.35 10.34
C LEU A 24 5.47 -12.13 9.69
N SER A 25 5.15 -11.82 8.42
CA SER A 25 4.09 -12.54 7.70
C SER A 25 4.42 -14.03 7.53
N GLU A 26 5.70 -14.35 7.34
CA GLU A 26 6.19 -15.72 7.20
C GLU A 26 6.18 -16.45 8.53
N GLU A 27 6.68 -15.83 9.59
CA GLU A 27 6.69 -16.38 10.94
C GLU A 27 5.28 -16.73 11.41
N LEU A 28 4.31 -15.87 11.11
CA LEU A 28 2.90 -16.06 11.46
C LEU A 28 2.10 -16.89 10.44
N ASN A 29 2.74 -17.41 9.40
CA ASN A 29 2.11 -18.08 8.25
C ASN A 29 0.86 -17.35 7.72
N SER A 30 0.94 -16.04 7.63
CA SER A 30 -0.14 -15.15 7.22
C SER A 30 0.03 -14.71 5.77
N LYS A 31 -0.96 -14.01 5.23
CA LYS A 31 -0.83 -13.23 3.99
C LYS A 31 -0.08 -11.93 4.27
N PHE A 32 0.60 -11.42 3.26
CA PHE A 32 1.22 -10.11 3.29
C PHE A 32 0.59 -9.21 2.23
N SER A 33 0.19 -8.01 2.62
CA SER A 33 -0.40 -7.02 1.72
C SER A 33 0.22 -5.65 1.94
N ILE A 34 0.30 -4.85 0.87
CA ILE A 34 0.78 -3.48 0.87
C ILE A 34 -0.38 -2.57 0.49
N LEU A 35 -0.63 -1.53 1.27
CA LEU A 35 -1.54 -0.44 0.94
C LEU A 35 -0.74 0.81 0.61
N GLU A 36 -0.75 1.18 -0.67
CA GLU A 36 -0.12 2.37 -1.21
C GLU A 36 -1.16 3.49 -1.32
N VAL A 37 -0.97 4.57 -0.55
CA VAL A 37 -1.88 5.73 -0.55
C VAL A 37 -1.21 6.95 -1.21
N MET A 38 -1.75 7.34 -2.36
CA MET A 38 -1.35 8.56 -3.07
C MET A 38 -2.09 9.78 -2.51
N SER A 39 -1.35 10.84 -2.20
CA SER A 39 -1.95 12.09 -1.74
C SER A 39 -2.79 12.77 -2.83
N LEU A 40 -3.89 13.42 -2.44
CA LEU A 40 -4.73 14.24 -3.34
C LEU A 40 -4.01 15.47 -3.92
N SER A 41 -2.84 15.85 -3.37
CA SER A 41 -1.98 16.89 -3.95
C SER A 41 -1.29 16.43 -5.24
N ALA A 42 -1.21 15.12 -5.48
CA ALA A 42 -1.01 14.57 -6.80
C ALA A 42 -2.36 14.58 -7.53
N GLU A 43 -2.43 15.32 -8.63
CA GLU A 43 -3.63 15.63 -9.44
C GLU A 43 -4.84 14.72 -9.21
N LYS A 44 -5.96 15.33 -8.77
CA LYS A 44 -7.26 14.71 -8.49
C LYS A 44 -7.85 13.82 -9.60
N ASN A 45 -7.32 13.86 -10.82
CA ASN A 45 -7.85 13.17 -12.00
C ASN A 45 -6.96 12.00 -12.49
N TYR A 46 -6.12 11.42 -11.60
CA TYR A 46 -5.01 10.55 -12.02
C TYR A 46 -5.31 9.03 -11.97
N LEU A 47 -6.00 8.52 -10.94
CA LEU A 47 -6.41 7.09 -10.87
C LEU A 47 -7.24 6.68 -12.09
N ASP A 48 -7.96 7.65 -12.63
CA ASP A 48 -8.79 7.62 -13.82
C ASP A 48 -8.01 7.27 -15.09
N LYS A 49 -6.74 7.69 -15.18
CA LYS A 49 -5.89 7.61 -16.38
C LYS A 49 -5.00 6.36 -16.44
N ILE A 50 -4.75 5.69 -15.32
CA ILE A 50 -3.83 4.54 -15.23
C ILE A 50 -4.51 3.20 -15.57
N LYS A 51 -5.83 3.10 -15.35
CA LYS A 51 -6.59 1.84 -15.38
C LYS A 51 -6.46 1.06 -16.70
N ASP A 52 -6.38 1.73 -17.85
CA ASP A 52 -6.34 1.06 -19.15
C ASP A 52 -4.96 0.53 -19.56
N LYS A 53 -3.85 1.11 -19.08
CA LYS A 53 -2.48 0.67 -19.44
C LYS A 53 -1.92 -0.42 -18.53
N PHE A 54 -2.52 -0.66 -17.37
CA PHE A 54 -2.05 -1.66 -16.39
C PHE A 54 -2.74 -3.03 -16.49
N LYS A 55 -3.56 -3.28 -17.52
CA LYS A 55 -4.11 -4.62 -17.83
C LYS A 55 -3.05 -5.73 -17.98
N LYS A 56 -1.79 -5.39 -18.27
CA LYS A 56 -0.69 -6.36 -18.41
C LYS A 56 0.11 -6.59 -17.12
N ILE A 57 -0.06 -5.78 -16.09
CA ILE A 57 0.60 -5.97 -14.79
C ILE A 57 -0.48 -6.49 -13.85
N ARG A 58 -0.59 -7.82 -13.81
CA ARG A 58 -1.53 -8.54 -12.94
C ARG A 58 -1.17 -8.27 -11.49
N TRP A 59 -1.82 -7.31 -10.83
CA TRP A 59 -2.02 -7.30 -9.37
C TRP A 59 -3.44 -6.82 -9.01
N PHE A 60 -4.01 -7.49 -8.02
CA PHE A 60 -5.42 -7.53 -7.65
C PHE A 60 -5.91 -6.18 -7.08
N LEU A 61 -6.61 -5.39 -7.91
CA LEU A 61 -7.44 -4.27 -7.49
C LEU A 61 -8.86 -4.76 -7.18
N GLU A 62 -9.05 -5.46 -6.07
CA GLU A 62 -10.40 -5.86 -5.62
C GLU A 62 -11.11 -4.66 -4.98
N ASP A 63 -11.76 -3.82 -5.81
CA ASP A 63 -13.17 -3.37 -5.67
C ASP A 63 -13.59 -2.20 -6.57
N SER A 64 -12.75 -1.68 -7.47
CA SER A 64 -13.10 -0.51 -8.31
C SER A 64 -13.37 -0.87 -9.77
N MET A 65 -14.23 -1.86 -10.00
CA MET A 65 -14.63 -2.35 -11.32
C MET A 65 -15.67 -1.48 -12.04
N VAL A 66 -15.95 -0.27 -11.59
CA VAL A 66 -16.89 0.62 -12.28
C VAL A 66 -16.23 1.96 -12.58
N SER A 67 -16.28 2.30 -13.87
CA SER A 67 -16.21 3.64 -14.45
C SER A 67 -14.93 4.42 -14.24
N ILE A 68 -13.82 4.13 -14.92
CA ILE A 68 -13.01 5.27 -15.35
C ILE A 68 -12.36 5.12 -16.72
N THR A 69 -12.72 6.05 -17.60
CA THR A 69 -12.51 6.10 -19.05
C THR A 69 -11.63 7.32 -19.35
N TYR A 70 -10.43 7.08 -19.88
CA TYR A 70 -9.58 7.92 -20.77
C TYR A 70 -9.41 9.45 -20.54
N ALA A 71 -8.15 9.93 -20.39
CA ALA A 71 -7.47 10.87 -21.32
C ALA A 71 -6.22 11.57 -20.71
N GLU A 72 -5.14 11.64 -21.49
CA GLU A 72 -3.92 12.50 -21.39
C GLU A 72 -2.67 11.96 -20.65
N ALA A 73 -1.51 12.07 -21.32
CA ALA A 73 -0.44 11.07 -21.31
C ALA A 73 0.94 11.54 -20.79
N LEU A 74 1.06 12.72 -20.19
CA LEU A 74 2.37 13.26 -19.77
C LEU A 74 2.75 12.90 -18.32
N THR A 75 1.79 12.65 -17.44
CA THR A 75 2.00 12.22 -16.04
C THR A 75 2.08 10.71 -15.87
N LEU A 76 1.94 9.92 -16.94
CA LEU A 76 1.84 8.45 -16.83
C LEU A 76 3.20 7.75 -16.79
N ASP A 77 4.23 8.33 -17.43
CA ASP A 77 5.56 7.71 -17.50
C ASP A 77 6.40 7.94 -16.22
N GLU A 78 6.21 9.06 -15.52
CA GLU A 78 6.84 9.30 -14.22
C GLU A 78 6.35 8.32 -13.15
N TYR A 79 5.04 8.04 -13.14
CA TYR A 79 4.47 7.08 -12.21
C TYR A 79 4.78 5.63 -12.57
N LYS A 80 4.87 5.28 -13.86
CA LYS A 80 5.44 3.98 -14.24
C LYS A 80 6.84 3.79 -13.67
N LYS A 81 7.67 4.84 -13.72
CA LYS A 81 9.02 4.81 -13.14
C LYS A 81 8.97 4.64 -11.63
N ASN A 82 8.04 5.30 -10.94
CA ASN A 82 7.88 5.15 -9.49
C ASN A 82 7.38 3.75 -9.10
N ILE A 83 6.40 3.21 -9.82
CA ILE A 83 5.92 1.83 -9.64
C ILE A 83 7.05 0.83 -9.92
N GLN A 84 7.84 1.02 -10.98
CA GLN A 84 8.99 0.16 -11.27
C GLN A 84 10.02 0.18 -10.15
N LYS A 85 10.37 1.36 -9.62
CA LYS A 85 11.26 1.47 -8.46
C LYS A 85 10.70 0.75 -7.24
N GLU A 86 9.40 0.88 -6.98
CA GLU A 86 8.76 0.20 -5.86
C GLU A 86 8.78 -1.33 -6.04
N LEU A 87 8.53 -1.82 -7.25
CA LEU A 87 8.68 -3.24 -7.61
C LEU A 87 10.12 -3.72 -7.48
N GLU A 88 11.11 -2.93 -7.86
CA GLU A 88 12.53 -3.24 -7.67
C GLU A 88 12.88 -3.38 -6.19
N ILE A 89 12.36 -2.48 -5.33
CA ILE A 89 12.51 -2.58 -3.88
C ILE A 89 11.87 -3.89 -3.39
N ILE A 90 10.62 -4.17 -3.77
CA ILE A 90 9.93 -5.41 -3.40
C ILE A 90 10.74 -6.64 -3.81
N ASN A 91 11.21 -6.68 -5.05
CA ASN A 91 12.01 -7.80 -5.56
C ASN A 91 13.35 -7.94 -4.85
N LYS A 92 13.99 -6.83 -4.46
CA LYS A 92 15.26 -6.83 -3.73
C LYS A 92 15.11 -7.40 -2.31
N TYR A 93 13.99 -7.13 -1.65
CA TYR A 93 13.75 -7.59 -0.27
C TYR A 93 12.91 -8.87 -0.20
N LYS A 94 12.50 -9.40 -1.36
CA LYS A 94 11.84 -10.70 -1.46
C LYS A 94 12.81 -11.82 -1.04
N PRO A 95 12.41 -12.74 -0.14
CA PRO A 95 13.18 -13.94 0.17
C PRO A 95 13.35 -14.84 -1.07
N ILE A 96 14.57 -15.38 -1.23
CA ILE A 96 14.98 -16.19 -2.40
C ILE A 96 14.10 -17.45 -2.57
N ASP A 97 13.60 -18.01 -1.46
CA ASP A 97 12.93 -19.32 -1.43
C ASP A 97 11.39 -19.28 -1.43
N LYS A 98 10.72 -18.11 -1.47
CA LYS A 98 9.25 -18.06 -1.27
C LYS A 98 8.48 -17.29 -2.35
N ALA A 99 7.45 -17.97 -2.85
CA ALA A 99 6.52 -17.54 -3.89
C ALA A 99 5.39 -16.61 -3.41
N LYS A 100 5.34 -16.24 -2.13
CA LYS A 100 4.30 -15.33 -1.59
C LYS A 100 4.62 -13.90 -2.00
N ILE A 101 4.11 -13.52 -3.16
CA ILE A 101 4.09 -12.14 -3.63
C ILE A 101 3.05 -11.37 -2.82
N PRO A 102 3.35 -10.16 -2.29
CA PRO A 102 2.36 -9.37 -1.57
C PRO A 102 1.21 -8.94 -2.48
N ASP A 103 0.00 -8.94 -1.92
CA ASP A 103 -1.13 -8.28 -2.57
C ASP A 103 -0.96 -6.76 -2.43
N ILE A 104 -0.94 -6.02 -3.53
CA ILE A 104 -0.79 -4.55 -3.50
C ILE A 104 -2.10 -3.87 -3.82
N TYR A 105 -2.50 -2.98 -2.93
CA TYR A 105 -3.68 -2.14 -3.03
C TYR A 105 -3.24 -0.69 -3.18
N ILE A 106 -3.78 0.00 -4.18
CA ILE A 106 -3.48 1.42 -4.42
C ILE A 106 -4.76 2.23 -4.16
N LYS A 107 -4.64 3.27 -3.35
CA LYS A 107 -5.70 4.23 -3.02
C LYS A 107 -5.21 5.66 -3.24
N GLN A 108 -6.15 6.59 -3.40
CA GLN A 108 -5.86 8.02 -3.44
C GLN A 108 -6.71 8.71 -2.38
N GLY A 109 -6.10 9.52 -1.53
CA GLY A 109 -6.83 10.15 -0.44
C GLY A 109 -5.95 10.68 0.67
N ASP A 110 -6.59 10.97 1.80
CA ASP A 110 -5.90 11.23 3.05
C ASP A 110 -5.39 9.89 3.62
N ILE A 111 -4.10 9.82 3.91
CA ILE A 111 -3.45 8.58 4.32
C ILE A 111 -4.05 7.95 5.58
N VAL A 112 -4.40 8.76 6.59
CA VAL A 112 -4.96 8.25 7.84
C VAL A 112 -6.35 7.67 7.58
N LYS A 113 -7.15 8.41 6.82
CA LYS A 113 -8.50 7.98 6.43
C LYS A 113 -8.46 6.68 5.61
N GLU A 114 -7.64 6.61 4.58
CA GLU A 114 -7.57 5.44 3.69
C GLU A 114 -7.07 4.19 4.43
N ILE A 115 -6.05 4.32 5.30
CA ILE A 115 -5.59 3.18 6.12
C ILE A 115 -6.70 2.68 7.04
N LYS A 116 -7.41 3.59 7.72
CA LYS A 116 -8.52 3.25 8.61
C LYS A 116 -9.63 2.53 7.85
N GLU A 117 -10.10 3.09 6.75
CA GLU A 117 -11.18 2.52 5.94
C GLU A 117 -10.80 1.16 5.38
N PHE A 118 -9.56 1.00 4.94
CA PHE A 118 -9.05 -0.28 4.47
C PHE A 118 -9.10 -1.34 5.57
N ILE A 119 -8.60 -1.03 6.78
CA ILE A 119 -8.63 -1.99 7.91
C ILE A 119 -10.06 -2.37 8.29
N ILE A 120 -10.98 -1.41 8.33
CA ILE A 120 -12.39 -1.67 8.66
C ILE A 120 -13.04 -2.61 7.63
N LYS A 121 -12.74 -2.41 6.34
CA LYS A 121 -13.28 -3.21 5.24
C LYS A 121 -12.68 -4.62 5.20
N HIS A 122 -11.39 -4.74 5.50
CA HIS A 122 -10.64 -6.00 5.41
C HIS A 122 -10.43 -6.62 6.80
N ARG A 123 -11.49 -7.25 7.33
CA ARG A 123 -11.51 -7.86 8.68
C ARG A 123 -10.49 -8.98 8.92
N ASN A 124 -9.83 -9.46 7.87
CA ASN A 124 -8.78 -10.46 7.96
C ASN A 124 -7.40 -9.85 8.28
N ILE A 125 -7.27 -8.52 8.31
CA ILE A 125 -6.05 -7.84 8.74
C ILE A 125 -5.91 -8.00 10.24
N VAL A 126 -4.81 -8.63 10.66
CA VAL A 126 -4.53 -8.89 12.08
C VAL A 126 -3.45 -7.97 12.64
N MET A 127 -2.73 -7.26 11.77
CA MET A 127 -1.71 -6.29 12.16
C MET A 127 -1.43 -5.30 11.04
N THR A 128 -1.15 -4.05 11.40
CA THR A 128 -0.75 -3.00 10.47
C THR A 128 0.62 -2.45 10.82
N ILE A 129 1.55 -2.50 9.87
CA ILE A 129 2.90 -1.97 9.94
C ILE A 129 2.90 -0.54 9.36
N LEU A 130 3.33 0.42 10.17
CA LEU A 130 3.24 1.85 9.88
C LEU A 130 4.64 2.51 9.91
N PRO A 131 5.28 2.74 8.75
CA PRO A 131 6.55 3.46 8.66
C PRO A 131 6.34 4.98 8.80
N VAL A 132 6.20 5.47 10.03
CA VAL A 132 5.65 6.81 10.34
C VAL A 132 6.38 7.98 9.66
N TYR A 133 7.71 7.94 9.55
CA TYR A 133 8.46 9.02 8.89
C TYR A 133 8.30 8.99 7.37
N SER A 134 8.30 7.81 6.76
CA SER A 134 8.08 7.65 5.32
C SER A 134 6.67 8.10 4.91
N LEU A 135 5.72 7.96 5.82
CA LEU A 135 4.33 8.39 5.64
C LEU A 135 4.07 9.86 5.99
N GLY A 136 5.07 10.58 6.53
CA GLY A 136 4.90 11.97 6.97
C GLY A 136 3.90 12.15 8.11
N LEU A 137 3.65 11.09 8.91
CA LEU A 137 2.65 11.12 9.98
C LEU A 137 3.23 11.71 11.27
N ASN A 138 2.47 12.62 11.88
CA ASN A 138 2.79 13.14 13.21
C ASN A 138 2.19 12.26 14.34
N SER A 139 2.62 12.50 15.58
CA SER A 139 2.19 11.74 16.76
C SER A 139 0.67 11.77 16.98
N LYS A 140 0.02 12.91 16.69
CA LYS A 140 -1.44 13.06 16.82
C LYS A 140 -2.17 12.17 15.81
N GLN A 141 -1.72 12.13 14.56
CA GLN A 141 -2.28 11.27 13.52
C GLN A 141 -2.13 9.78 13.86
N VAL A 142 -0.95 9.37 14.31
CA VAL A 142 -0.71 7.97 14.75
C VAL A 142 -1.61 7.60 15.93
N PHE A 143 -1.77 8.50 16.89
CA PHE A 143 -2.63 8.29 18.05
C PHE A 143 -4.11 8.17 17.68
N THR A 144 -4.60 9.04 16.78
CA THR A 144 -5.96 8.95 16.23
C THR A 144 -6.16 7.62 15.52
N LEU A 145 -5.24 7.24 14.62
CA LEU A 145 -5.35 5.98 13.89
C LEU A 145 -5.41 4.78 14.85
N ARG A 146 -4.56 4.75 15.89
CA ARG A 146 -4.54 3.68 16.89
C ARG A 146 -5.85 3.56 17.68
N LYS A 147 -6.53 4.67 17.96
CA LYS A 147 -7.83 4.66 18.66
C LYS A 147 -8.97 4.15 17.77
N ASP A 148 -8.86 4.39 16.48
CA ASP A 148 -9.93 4.22 15.51
C ASP A 148 -9.95 2.84 14.83
N ILE A 149 -8.91 2.03 15.03
CA ILE A 149 -8.78 0.69 14.45
C ILE A 149 -8.77 -0.39 15.52
N ASN A 150 -9.31 -1.56 15.18
CA ASN A 150 -9.41 -2.71 16.09
C ASN A 150 -8.23 -3.68 15.95
N THR A 151 -7.17 -3.29 15.24
CA THR A 151 -5.99 -4.12 14.97
C THR A 151 -4.75 -3.53 15.61
N PRO A 152 -3.80 -4.37 16.08
CA PRO A 152 -2.48 -3.93 16.48
C PRO A 152 -1.79 -3.09 15.41
N LEU A 153 -1.29 -1.93 15.82
CA LEU A 153 -0.50 -1.01 15.00
C LEU A 153 0.97 -1.09 15.45
N VAL A 154 1.86 -1.53 14.54
CA VAL A 154 3.30 -1.54 14.77
C VAL A 154 3.91 -0.33 14.08
N VAL A 155 4.54 0.54 14.86
CA VAL A 155 5.19 1.74 14.35
C VAL A 155 6.65 1.44 14.06
N VAL A 156 7.06 1.59 12.79
CA VAL A 156 8.44 1.49 12.35
C VAL A 156 9.00 2.89 12.16
N LYS A 157 10.13 3.17 12.82
CA LYS A 157 10.88 4.42 12.75
C LYS A 157 12.05 4.28 11.77
#